data_AF-A0A368Y9F5-F1
#
_entry.id   AF-A0A368Y9F5-F1
#
_cell.length_a   1.000
_cell.length_b   1.000
_cell.length_c   1.000
_cell.angle_alpha   90.00
_cell.angle_beta   90.00
_cell.angle_gamma   90.00
#
_symmetry.space_group_name_H-M   'P 1'
#
loop_
_entity.id
_entity.type
_entity.pdbx_description
1 polymer ?
#
loop_
_entity_poly.entity_id
_entity_poly.type
_entity_poly.pdbx_seq_one_letter_code
_entity_poly.pdbx_strand_id
1 'polypeptide(L)'
;MKNEGIKLLVKNSILVTSIFMLSFSLIITTGSIANAETEVRKFEAEDASLNELSVKKDEEGYSGSGYVGDFENSSQKVTFHVEVNETALYNLNIGYGAIYGSGKVANVTVNEQPLSSFTMGSGFGEASAGNILLKSGENTITISPNWTWFAIDYIEIKPVSAPEEPDIEKELINPNATNETKSLISFLVDNFGEKILAGQQDYPSTRPGDLEYIYQTTGKYPAVLGLDFIDNSPSRVEHGASADETPIAIDWWNKGGIVAFTWHWNAPKDLINEPGNEWWSGFYTRATTFDVEYALNHPESEDYKLLIRDIDVIADELIKLQEAGVPVLWRPLHEAEGGWFWWGAKGPEPTKELWRLMYDRMTNYHNLNNLIWVWNSIEEDWYPGDEYVDIVSFDSYPGDFNYSPMSSQHEALKELSSNKKIIAIAENGPIPDPDLLPLYHANYSWFSTWNGDVLRNQNSEEHLKKVYNHDYVITLDEMPKLKLYRENSLLTKLSNLIHENQEKGELTGPLLKQSKNRLLRIQDHFDKKQYKQVIQHLDQFEKSLNNKALQDNVTEKTKAELIDTLDEFRAILKER
;
A
#
# COMPACT_ATOMS: atom_id res chain seq x y z
N MET A 1 -7.28 -50.24 -54.60
CA MET A 1 -6.22 -51.25 -54.41
C MET A 1 -6.32 -51.77 -52.98
N LYS A 2 -6.68 -53.06 -52.86
CA LYS A 2 -6.39 -54.07 -51.80
C LYS A 2 -6.38 -53.63 -50.31
N ASN A 3 -7.34 -54.14 -49.50
CA ASN A 3 -7.26 -55.36 -48.64
C ASN A 3 -6.40 -55.10 -47.38
N GLU A 4 -6.71 -55.44 -46.13
CA GLU A 4 -7.65 -56.29 -45.36
C GLU A 4 -7.68 -55.66 -43.94
N GLY A 5 -8.72 -55.66 -43.11
CA GLY A 5 -9.40 -56.80 -42.50
C GLY A 5 -8.82 -57.18 -41.12
N ILE A 6 -9.64 -57.05 -40.06
CA ILE A 6 -9.75 -57.93 -38.85
C ILE A 6 -9.24 -57.42 -37.47
N LYS A 7 -10.25 -57.16 -36.59
CA LYS A 7 -10.50 -57.54 -35.16
C LYS A 7 -9.56 -57.18 -33.99
N LEU A 8 -10.18 -56.47 -33.04
CA LEU A 8 -10.47 -56.85 -31.62
C LEU A 8 -9.30 -57.14 -30.66
N LEU A 9 -9.11 -56.31 -29.62
CA LEU A 9 -9.24 -56.68 -28.19
C LEU A 9 -8.75 -55.59 -27.21
N VAL A 10 -9.54 -55.48 -26.14
CA VAL A 10 -9.38 -54.75 -24.87
C VAL A 10 -7.98 -54.86 -24.25
N LYS A 11 -7.45 -53.74 -23.73
CA LYS A 11 -6.69 -53.75 -22.46
C LYS A 11 -6.58 -52.35 -21.83
N ASN A 12 -6.91 -52.35 -20.54
CA ASN A 12 -6.70 -51.31 -19.53
C ASN A 12 -5.36 -50.58 -19.68
N SER A 13 -5.37 -49.27 -19.45
CA SER A 13 -4.24 -48.56 -18.87
C SER A 13 -4.76 -47.40 -18.03
N ILE A 14 -4.77 -47.67 -16.73
CA ILE A 14 -4.87 -46.70 -15.63
C ILE A 14 -3.67 -45.78 -15.77
N LEU A 15 -3.88 -44.49 -16.03
CA LEU A 15 -2.84 -43.49 -15.86
C LEU A 15 -2.93 -42.98 -14.42
N VAL A 16 -2.01 -43.48 -13.60
CA VAL A 16 -1.77 -43.04 -12.22
C VAL A 16 -1.20 -41.63 -12.28
N THR A 17 -1.97 -40.63 -11.86
CA THR A 17 -1.46 -39.27 -11.61
C THR A 17 -0.80 -39.28 -10.23
N SER A 18 0.51 -39.47 -10.20
CA SER A 18 1.31 -39.34 -8.98
C SER A 18 1.40 -37.86 -8.59
N ILE A 19 0.65 -37.47 -7.56
CA ILE A 19 0.80 -36.19 -6.88
C ILE A 19 2.01 -36.32 -5.95
N PHE A 20 3.09 -35.61 -6.28
CA PHE A 20 4.20 -35.38 -5.34
C PHE A 20 3.71 -34.40 -4.26
N MET A 21 3.32 -34.92 -3.09
CA MET A 21 3.30 -34.13 -1.85
C MET A 21 4.73 -34.10 -1.32
N LEU A 22 5.41 -32.96 -1.48
CA LEU A 22 6.58 -32.65 -0.67
C LEU A 22 6.08 -32.21 0.72
N SER A 23 6.14 -33.13 1.67
CA SER A 23 6.01 -32.82 3.09
C SER A 23 7.29 -32.10 3.55
N PHE A 24 7.23 -30.78 3.71
CA PHE A 24 8.25 -30.04 4.47
C PHE A 24 7.99 -30.32 5.95
N SER A 25 8.71 -31.29 6.51
CA SER A 25 8.85 -31.43 7.96
C SER A 25 9.74 -30.30 8.46
N LEU A 26 9.11 -29.25 9.00
CA LEU A 26 9.78 -28.16 9.71
C LEU A 26 10.35 -28.76 11.01
N ILE A 27 11.66 -29.03 11.02
CA ILE A 27 12.38 -29.29 12.25
C ILE A 27 12.47 -27.94 12.96
N ILE A 28 11.61 -27.71 13.95
CA ILE A 28 11.78 -26.62 14.90
C ILE A 28 13.02 -26.96 15.73
N THR A 29 14.19 -26.55 15.25
CA THR A 29 15.34 -26.40 16.13
C THR A 29 14.99 -25.27 17.09
N THR A 30 14.75 -25.60 18.35
CA THR A 30 14.75 -24.65 19.46
C THR A 30 16.15 -24.06 19.57
N GLY A 31 16.48 -23.11 18.70
CA GLY A 31 17.59 -22.20 18.92
C GLY A 31 17.24 -21.37 20.14
N SER A 32 18.16 -21.28 21.09
CA SER A 32 18.10 -20.25 22.13
C SER A 32 17.80 -18.92 21.44
N ILE A 33 16.75 -18.24 21.90
CA ILE A 33 16.56 -16.82 21.61
C ILE A 33 17.78 -16.15 22.22
N ALA A 34 18.81 -15.89 21.39
CA ALA A 34 19.86 -14.96 21.77
C ALA A 34 19.14 -13.64 22.05
N ASN A 35 19.47 -12.98 23.16
CA ASN A 35 19.03 -11.61 23.38
C ASN A 35 19.46 -10.81 22.16
N ALA A 36 18.51 -10.39 21.32
CA ALA A 36 18.77 -9.37 20.32
C ALA A 36 19.42 -8.19 21.06
N GLU A 37 20.53 -7.66 20.54
CA GLU A 37 21.16 -6.47 21.12
C GLU A 37 20.09 -5.38 21.27
N THR A 38 19.71 -5.01 22.49
CA THR A 38 18.73 -3.92 22.72
C THR A 38 19.43 -2.59 22.97
N GLU A 39 20.77 -2.60 22.96
CA GLU A 39 21.59 -1.46 23.34
C GLU A 39 21.89 -0.58 22.13
N VAL A 40 21.79 0.74 22.34
CA VAL A 40 22.30 1.74 21.40
C VAL A 40 23.83 1.64 21.41
N ARG A 41 24.42 1.50 20.22
CA ARG A 41 25.87 1.45 20.03
C ARG A 41 26.33 2.71 19.32
N LYS A 42 27.19 3.50 19.98
CA LYS A 42 27.79 4.73 19.45
C LYS A 42 29.19 4.44 18.87
N PHE A 43 29.50 5.06 17.74
CA PHE A 43 30.80 5.03 17.07
C PHE A 43 31.22 6.47 16.79
N GLU A 44 32.29 6.92 17.44
CA GLU A 44 32.82 8.28 17.31
C GLU A 44 33.52 8.46 15.95
N ALA A 45 33.35 9.62 15.31
CA ALA A 45 33.86 9.87 13.96
C ALA A 45 35.39 9.98 13.92
N GLU A 46 36.04 10.42 15.00
CA GLU A 46 37.50 10.47 15.09
C GLU A 46 38.20 9.11 15.04
N ASP A 47 37.47 8.02 15.34
CA ASP A 47 37.96 6.65 15.29
C ASP A 47 37.66 5.97 13.93
N ALA A 48 36.93 6.66 13.04
CA ALA A 48 36.54 6.15 11.74
C ALA A 48 37.66 6.28 10.68
N SER A 49 37.48 5.62 9.54
CA SER A 49 38.38 5.78 8.40
C SER A 49 38.11 7.10 7.67
N LEU A 50 39.13 7.98 7.59
CA LEU A 50 39.00 9.31 7.02
C LEU A 50 39.62 9.40 5.62
N ASN A 51 38.90 9.95 4.65
CA ASN A 51 39.44 10.31 3.35
C ASN A 51 39.48 11.83 3.18
N GLU A 52 40.69 12.41 3.11
CA GLU A 52 40.91 13.86 2.93
C GLU A 52 40.22 14.74 3.99
N LEU A 53 39.99 14.19 5.19
CA LEU A 53 39.40 14.86 6.34
C LEU A 53 40.35 14.79 7.54
N SER A 54 40.08 15.59 8.56
CA SER A 54 40.87 15.62 9.80
C SER A 54 39.99 15.77 11.03
N VAL A 55 40.49 15.27 12.16
CA VAL A 55 39.83 15.42 13.46
C VAL A 55 40.06 16.83 14.00
N LYS A 56 38.99 17.43 14.52
CA LYS A 56 38.89 18.80 15.02
C LYS A 56 38.41 18.81 16.47
N LYS A 57 38.69 19.91 17.18
CA LYS A 57 38.43 20.09 18.63
C LYS A 57 38.20 21.55 19.02
N ASP A 58 37.96 22.40 18.03
CA ASP A 58 37.95 23.86 18.14
C ASP A 58 36.56 24.45 18.39
N GLU A 59 35.51 23.63 18.27
CA GLU A 59 34.13 23.98 18.60
C GLU A 59 33.65 23.28 19.87
N GLU A 60 32.64 23.81 20.55
CA GLU A 60 31.99 23.14 21.69
C GLU A 60 30.76 22.32 21.24
N GLY A 61 30.43 21.25 21.96
CA GLY A 61 29.20 20.48 21.75
C GLY A 61 29.35 19.10 21.09
N TYR A 62 30.58 18.71 20.70
CA TYR A 62 30.90 17.38 20.16
C TYR A 62 31.03 16.31 21.27
N SER A 63 30.87 15.02 20.93
CA SER A 63 31.08 13.89 21.83
C SER A 63 32.48 13.27 21.71
N GLY A 64 32.80 12.31 22.57
CA GLY A 64 34.13 11.70 22.57
C GLY A 64 35.27 12.70 22.78
N SER A 65 36.23 12.70 21.87
CA SER A 65 37.49 13.43 21.93
C SER A 65 37.65 14.50 20.85
N GLY A 66 36.75 14.55 19.87
CA GLY A 66 36.73 15.51 18.77
C GLY A 66 35.55 15.26 17.84
N TYR A 67 35.62 15.82 16.64
CA TYR A 67 34.71 15.52 15.53
C TYR A 67 35.48 15.54 14.20
N VAL A 68 34.90 15.02 13.13
CA VAL A 68 35.48 15.07 11.78
C VAL A 68 34.84 16.22 11.01
N GLY A 69 35.64 17.23 10.65
CA GLY A 69 35.17 18.44 9.98
C GLY A 69 35.79 18.67 8.60
N ASP A 70 35.46 19.82 8.03
CA ASP A 70 35.99 20.36 6.76
C ASP A 70 35.61 19.53 5.52
N PHE A 71 34.35 19.09 5.45
CA PHE A 71 33.76 18.54 4.24
C PHE A 71 33.56 19.62 3.16
N GLU A 72 34.60 20.01 2.46
CA GLU A 72 34.67 21.09 1.47
C GLU A 72 34.41 20.65 0.01
N ASN A 73 34.52 19.36 -0.30
CA ASN A 73 34.37 18.84 -1.66
C ASN A 73 33.82 17.40 -1.71
N SER A 74 33.43 16.94 -2.90
CA SER A 74 32.73 15.66 -3.09
C SER A 74 33.60 14.40 -2.98
N SER A 75 34.94 14.48 -2.95
CA SER A 75 35.80 13.29 -2.74
C SER A 75 35.94 12.91 -1.26
N GLN A 76 35.67 13.84 -0.35
CA GLN A 76 35.79 13.62 1.09
C GLN A 76 34.72 12.68 1.61
N LYS A 77 35.10 11.82 2.58
CA LYS A 77 34.19 10.89 3.24
C LYS A 77 34.75 10.40 4.56
N VAL A 78 33.84 10.12 5.49
CA VAL A 78 34.11 9.36 6.71
C VAL A 78 33.43 8.00 6.60
N THR A 79 34.17 6.93 6.90
CA THR A 79 33.68 5.55 6.81
C THR A 79 33.82 4.86 8.17
N PHE A 80 32.68 4.56 8.77
CA PHE A 80 32.55 3.79 10.00
C PHE A 80 32.53 2.29 9.67
N HIS A 81 33.20 1.50 10.51
CA HIS A 81 33.19 0.03 10.44
C HIS A 81 32.40 -0.51 11.62
N VAL A 82 31.36 -1.28 11.34
CA VAL A 82 30.41 -1.77 12.32
C VAL A 82 30.29 -3.29 12.19
N GLU A 83 30.62 -4.00 13.26
CA GLU A 83 30.42 -5.44 13.35
C GLU A 83 29.11 -5.75 14.09
N VAL A 84 28.26 -6.57 13.47
CA VAL A 84 27.00 -7.05 14.08
C VAL A 84 26.92 -8.57 14.02
N ASN A 85 26.28 -9.17 15.03
CA ASN A 85 26.22 -10.63 15.16
C ASN A 85 25.19 -11.27 14.20
N GLU A 86 24.12 -10.55 13.88
CA GLU A 86 23.01 -11.04 13.06
C GLU A 86 22.64 -10.02 11.98
N THR A 87 22.14 -10.53 10.85
CA THR A 87 21.58 -9.67 9.80
C THR A 87 20.23 -9.13 10.27
N ALA A 88 20.13 -7.83 10.48
CA ALA A 88 18.92 -7.18 10.99
C ALA A 88 18.87 -5.70 10.57
N LEU A 89 17.71 -5.07 10.76
CA LEU A 89 17.56 -3.62 10.65
C LEU A 89 18.05 -2.93 11.92
N TYR A 90 18.73 -1.80 11.73
CA TYR A 90 19.17 -0.91 12.79
C TYR A 90 18.69 0.50 12.46
N ASN A 91 18.13 1.23 13.41
CA ASN A 91 17.95 2.66 13.28
C ASN A 91 19.33 3.33 13.32
N LEU A 92 19.63 4.19 12.34
CA LEU A 92 20.85 4.99 12.27
C LEU A 92 20.55 6.43 12.64
N ASN A 93 21.19 6.90 13.72
CA ASN A 93 21.18 8.30 14.13
C ASN A 93 22.59 8.88 13.94
N ILE A 94 22.69 10.12 13.48
CA ILE A 94 23.95 10.75 13.14
C ILE A 94 24.11 12.01 14.00
N GLY A 95 25.16 12.03 14.82
CA GLY A 95 25.64 13.25 15.44
C GLY A 95 26.38 14.09 14.40
N TYR A 96 25.91 15.30 14.15
CA TYR A 96 26.49 16.22 13.17
C TYR A 96 26.88 17.55 13.79
N GLY A 97 27.72 18.30 13.10
CA GLY A 97 28.04 19.71 13.38
C GLY A 97 27.78 20.60 12.16
N ALA A 98 26.67 21.34 12.16
CA ALA A 98 26.33 22.33 11.14
C ALA A 98 26.90 23.72 11.50
N ILE A 99 28.20 23.76 11.76
CA ILE A 99 28.92 24.95 12.28
C ILE A 99 29.13 26.05 11.21
N TYR A 100 28.89 25.73 9.94
CA TYR A 100 29.05 26.65 8.80
C TYR A 100 27.71 27.10 8.17
N GLY A 101 26.60 26.92 8.90
CA GLY A 101 25.24 27.27 8.48
C GLY A 101 24.31 26.06 8.41
N SER A 102 23.00 26.29 8.61
CA SER A 102 21.99 25.24 8.65
C SER A 102 21.53 24.76 7.26
N GLY A 103 20.82 23.63 7.22
CA GLY A 103 20.24 23.07 6.01
C GLY A 103 21.26 22.33 5.12
N LYS A 104 22.39 21.89 5.68
CA LYS A 104 23.38 21.09 4.95
C LYS A 104 22.85 19.68 4.75
N VAL A 105 23.15 19.09 3.60
CA VAL A 105 22.73 17.74 3.25
C VAL A 105 23.97 16.85 3.10
N ALA A 106 23.92 15.65 3.66
CA ALA A 106 24.93 14.62 3.45
C ALA A 106 24.30 13.31 2.99
N ASN A 107 25.03 12.57 2.18
CA ASN A 107 24.62 11.25 1.67
C ASN A 107 25.11 10.15 2.61
N VAL A 108 24.31 9.11 2.76
CA VAL A 108 24.63 7.90 3.51
C VAL A 108 24.70 6.71 2.57
N THR A 109 25.78 5.94 2.67
CA THR A 109 26.00 4.72 1.90
C THR A 109 26.31 3.58 2.88
N VAL A 110 25.61 2.46 2.75
CA VAL A 110 25.83 1.26 3.60
C VAL A 110 26.32 0.13 2.71
N ASN A 111 27.50 -0.44 3.02
CA ASN A 111 28.12 -1.50 2.22
C ASN A 111 28.20 -1.14 0.72
N GLU A 112 28.65 0.09 0.43
CA GLU A 112 28.75 0.68 -0.93
C GLU A 112 27.41 0.89 -1.66
N GLN A 113 26.27 0.55 -1.04
CA GLN A 113 24.94 0.85 -1.59
C GLN A 113 24.44 2.21 -1.08
N PRO A 114 24.12 3.16 -1.99
CA PRO A 114 23.47 4.40 -1.60
C PRO A 114 22.16 4.10 -0.89
N LEU A 115 21.90 4.76 0.24
CA LEU A 115 20.69 4.48 1.02
C LEU A 115 19.80 5.72 1.16
N SER A 116 20.32 6.78 1.77
CA SER A 116 19.54 7.96 2.13
C SER A 116 20.40 9.23 2.11
N SER A 117 19.75 10.36 2.31
CA SER A 117 20.42 11.60 2.69
C SER A 117 19.71 12.18 3.90
N PHE A 118 20.43 12.95 4.71
CA PHE A 118 19.84 13.63 5.86
C PHE A 118 20.20 15.12 5.83
N THR A 119 19.28 15.93 6.34
CA THR A 119 19.44 17.39 6.43
C THR A 119 19.79 17.77 7.85
N MET A 120 20.81 18.60 7.99
CA MET A 120 21.33 19.09 9.26
C MET A 120 20.65 20.40 9.64
N GLY A 121 20.32 20.54 10.93
CA GLY A 121 19.84 21.77 11.55
C GLY A 121 20.97 22.79 11.73
N SER A 122 21.03 23.46 12.88
CA SER A 122 22.06 24.45 13.21
C SER A 122 22.94 23.98 14.37
N GLY A 123 24.25 24.22 14.29
CA GLY A 123 25.19 23.82 15.35
C GLY A 123 25.34 22.30 15.46
N PHE A 124 25.80 21.81 16.61
CA PHE A 124 25.82 20.38 16.89
C PHE A 124 24.42 19.87 17.19
N GLY A 125 24.06 18.73 16.61
CA GLY A 125 22.75 18.12 16.78
C GLY A 125 22.72 16.70 16.25
N GLU A 126 21.53 16.10 16.31
CA GLU A 126 21.28 14.75 15.83
C GLU A 126 20.28 14.77 14.68
N ALA A 127 20.46 13.87 13.72
CA ALA A 127 19.51 13.59 12.66
C ALA A 127 19.42 12.09 12.42
N SER A 128 18.20 11.57 12.33
CA SER A 128 18.01 10.21 11.87
C SER A 128 18.33 10.10 10.38
N ALA A 129 19.08 9.07 10.01
CA ALA A 129 19.30 8.66 8.63
C ALA A 129 18.40 7.49 8.20
N GLY A 130 17.42 7.15 9.04
CA GLY A 130 16.47 6.06 8.83
C GLY A 130 16.98 4.70 9.32
N ASN A 131 16.26 3.65 8.94
CA ASN A 131 16.66 2.27 9.21
C ASN A 131 17.69 1.81 8.16
N ILE A 132 18.69 1.05 8.59
CA ILE A 132 19.75 0.49 7.75
C ILE A 132 19.80 -1.03 7.94
N LEU A 133 19.96 -1.78 6.85
CA LEU A 133 20.19 -3.22 6.92
C LEU A 133 21.68 -3.51 7.11
N LEU A 134 22.05 -4.04 8.27
CA LEU A 134 23.40 -4.54 8.53
C LEU A 134 23.40 -6.06 8.40
N LYS A 135 24.41 -6.61 7.72
CA LYS A 135 24.61 -8.05 7.56
C LYS A 135 25.42 -8.59 8.73
N SER A 136 25.19 -9.84 9.14
CA SER A 136 26.07 -10.51 10.10
C SER A 136 27.54 -10.40 9.66
N GLY A 137 28.41 -9.97 10.59
CA GLY A 137 29.81 -9.64 10.34
C GLY A 137 30.06 -8.14 10.18
N GLU A 138 31.14 -7.81 9.46
CA GLU A 138 31.59 -6.44 9.25
C GLU A 138 30.76 -5.71 8.18
N ASN A 139 30.37 -4.48 8.49
CA ASN A 139 29.65 -3.58 7.59
C ASN A 139 30.33 -2.21 7.56
N THR A 140 30.14 -1.49 6.48
CA THR A 140 30.60 -0.11 6.34
C THR A 140 29.43 0.86 6.25
N ILE A 141 29.51 1.97 6.99
CA ILE A 141 28.58 3.09 6.89
C ILE A 141 29.42 4.31 6.52
N THR A 142 29.17 4.87 5.33
CA THR A 142 29.93 5.99 4.79
C THR A 142 29.06 7.22 4.69
N ILE A 143 29.56 8.34 5.22
CA ILE A 143 28.93 9.66 5.07
C ILE A 143 29.80 10.48 4.10
N SER A 144 29.16 11.01 3.05
CA SER A 144 29.81 11.84 2.04
C SER A 144 29.02 13.13 1.77
N PRO A 145 29.67 14.20 1.29
CA PRO A 145 28.98 15.45 0.98
C PRO A 145 27.94 15.28 -0.13
N ASN A 146 26.72 15.73 0.16
CA ASN A 146 25.81 16.18 -0.88
C ASN A 146 26.02 17.69 -1.06
N TRP A 147 25.93 18.41 0.06
CA TRP A 147 26.38 19.79 0.22
C TRP A 147 27.66 19.81 1.03
N THR A 148 28.44 20.88 0.90
CA THR A 148 29.71 21.04 1.60
C THR A 148 29.56 21.95 2.82
N TRP A 149 30.62 22.03 3.62
CA TRP A 149 30.77 22.78 4.85
C TRP A 149 29.88 22.25 5.98
N PHE A 150 30.21 21.06 6.47
CA PHE A 150 29.64 20.47 7.68
C PHE A 150 30.69 19.63 8.43
N ALA A 151 30.30 19.08 9.58
CA ALA A 151 31.07 18.15 10.40
C ALA A 151 30.21 16.95 10.81
N ILE A 152 30.87 15.83 11.13
CA ILE A 152 30.27 14.61 11.67
C ILE A 152 30.95 14.30 13.01
N ASP A 153 30.14 14.07 14.03
CA ASP A 153 30.56 13.81 15.41
C ASP A 153 30.59 12.30 15.68
N TYR A 154 29.47 11.61 15.46
CA TYR A 154 29.35 10.16 15.64
C TYR A 154 28.23 9.56 14.80
N ILE A 155 28.17 8.23 14.77
CA ILE A 155 26.94 7.50 14.46
C ILE A 155 26.48 6.68 15.65
N GLU A 156 25.17 6.54 15.79
CA GLU A 156 24.52 5.61 16.70
C GLU A 156 23.69 4.61 15.89
N ILE A 157 23.82 3.34 16.24
CA ILE A 157 22.95 2.29 15.72
C ILE A 157 22.17 1.65 16.85
N LYS A 158 20.91 1.33 16.60
CA LYS A 158 20.05 0.60 17.52
C LYS A 158 19.24 -0.44 16.77
N PRO A 159 19.26 -1.73 17.15
CA PRO A 159 18.41 -2.73 16.54
C PRO A 159 16.95 -2.32 16.51
N VAL A 160 16.34 -2.45 15.35
CA VAL A 160 14.90 -2.27 15.17
C VAL A 160 14.24 -3.54 15.71
N SER A 161 13.34 -3.40 16.67
CA SER A 161 12.52 -4.51 17.14
C SER A 161 11.67 -5.04 16.00
N ALA A 162 11.30 -6.32 16.05
CA ALA A 162 10.32 -6.86 15.11
C ALA A 162 9.09 -5.92 15.03
N PRO A 163 8.57 -5.63 13.82
CA PRO A 163 7.42 -4.76 13.67
C PRO A 163 6.25 -5.29 14.49
N GLU A 164 5.51 -4.38 15.12
CA GLU A 164 4.19 -4.72 15.64
C GLU A 164 3.26 -5.03 14.46
N GLU A 165 2.59 -6.18 14.52
CA GLU A 165 1.61 -6.58 13.52
C GLU A 165 0.51 -5.51 13.43
N PRO A 166 0.09 -5.11 12.22
CA PRO A 166 -0.95 -4.11 12.05
C PRO A 166 -2.28 -4.58 12.62
N ASP A 167 -2.96 -3.71 13.38
CA ASP A 167 -4.29 -3.96 13.96
C ASP A 167 -5.36 -3.30 13.10
N ILE A 168 -5.48 -3.78 11.86
CA ILE A 168 -6.38 -3.20 10.85
C ILE A 168 -7.70 -3.99 10.81
N GLU A 169 -8.79 -3.29 11.09
CA GLU A 169 -10.13 -3.85 10.99
C GLU A 169 -10.59 -3.95 9.52
N LYS A 170 -11.40 -4.96 9.19
CA LYS A 170 -12.02 -5.12 7.86
C LYS A 170 -13.29 -4.28 7.69
N GLU A 171 -13.41 -3.21 8.44
CA GLU A 171 -14.56 -2.30 8.44
C GLU A 171 -14.16 -0.97 7.80
N LEU A 172 -15.04 -0.44 6.95
CA LEU A 172 -14.86 0.88 6.32
C LEU A 172 -15.53 1.93 7.20
N ILE A 173 -15.03 3.17 7.12
CA ILE A 173 -15.62 4.33 7.82
C ILE A 173 -17.09 4.54 7.42
N ASN A 174 -17.48 4.12 6.20
CA ASN A 174 -18.87 4.11 5.76
C ASN A 174 -19.54 2.76 6.11
N PRO A 175 -20.45 2.71 7.10
CA PRO A 175 -21.13 1.47 7.48
C PRO A 175 -22.08 0.92 6.40
N ASN A 176 -22.49 1.77 5.44
CA ASN A 176 -23.39 1.40 4.35
C ASN A 176 -22.63 0.91 3.10
N ALA A 177 -21.32 0.68 3.19
CA ALA A 177 -20.49 0.25 2.07
C ALA A 177 -21.08 -0.97 1.32
N THR A 178 -21.00 -0.95 -0.01
CA THR A 178 -21.51 -2.05 -0.86
C THR A 178 -20.74 -3.34 -0.61
N ASN A 179 -21.34 -4.48 -0.98
CA ASN A 179 -20.73 -5.80 -0.80
C ASN A 179 -19.39 -5.94 -1.54
N GLU A 180 -19.28 -5.36 -2.72
CA GLU A 180 -18.05 -5.34 -3.53
C GLU A 180 -16.96 -4.53 -2.83
N THR A 181 -17.31 -3.40 -2.21
CA THR A 181 -16.37 -2.54 -1.46
C THR A 181 -15.90 -3.20 -0.17
N LYS A 182 -16.81 -3.81 0.58
CA LYS A 182 -16.48 -4.67 1.73
C LYS A 182 -15.58 -5.84 1.34
N SER A 183 -15.76 -6.39 0.14
CA SER A 183 -14.93 -7.48 -0.38
C SER A 183 -13.53 -7.00 -0.77
N LEU A 184 -13.44 -5.83 -1.39
CA LEU A 184 -12.15 -5.21 -1.72
C LEU A 184 -11.35 -4.91 -0.45
N ILE A 185 -11.92 -4.21 0.53
CA ILE A 185 -11.17 -3.89 1.76
C ILE A 185 -10.75 -5.16 2.51
N SER A 186 -11.60 -6.19 2.55
CA SER A 186 -11.25 -7.48 3.17
C SER A 186 -10.02 -8.10 2.50
N PHE A 187 -9.96 -8.07 1.16
CA PHE A 187 -8.80 -8.54 0.41
C PHE A 187 -7.55 -7.72 0.68
N LEU A 188 -7.67 -6.39 0.70
CA LEU A 188 -6.53 -5.51 0.96
C LEU A 188 -5.96 -5.74 2.37
N VAL A 189 -6.82 -5.88 3.39
CA VAL A 189 -6.41 -6.19 4.77
C VAL A 189 -5.75 -7.58 4.85
N ASP A 190 -6.38 -8.61 4.28
CA ASP A 190 -5.83 -9.99 4.30
C ASP A 190 -4.47 -10.12 3.59
N ASN A 191 -4.16 -9.19 2.68
CA ASN A 191 -2.93 -9.19 1.90
C ASN A 191 -1.89 -8.19 2.43
N PHE A 192 -2.28 -7.29 3.33
CA PHE A 192 -1.40 -6.22 3.83
C PHE A 192 -0.25 -6.80 4.66
N GLY A 193 0.99 -6.46 4.30
CA GLY A 193 2.20 -7.02 4.91
C GLY A 193 2.67 -8.35 4.32
N GLU A 194 1.83 -9.02 3.52
CA GLU A 194 2.18 -10.30 2.87
C GLU A 194 2.66 -10.12 1.43
N LYS A 195 2.02 -9.21 0.68
CA LYS A 195 2.34 -8.89 -0.72
C LYS A 195 2.04 -7.43 -1.02
N ILE A 196 2.63 -6.92 -2.09
CA ILE A 196 2.30 -5.61 -2.68
C ILE A 196 1.59 -5.79 -4.02
N LEU A 197 0.54 -5.03 -4.29
CA LEU A 197 -0.16 -5.04 -5.57
C LEU A 197 0.56 -4.13 -6.57
N ALA A 198 0.79 -4.63 -7.78
CA ALA A 198 1.31 -3.79 -8.87
C ALA A 198 0.25 -2.81 -9.35
N GLY A 199 0.59 -1.54 -9.49
CA GLY A 199 -0.31 -0.52 -10.00
C GLY A 199 0.33 0.45 -10.99
N GLN A 200 -0.52 1.01 -11.85
CA GLN A 200 -0.16 1.96 -12.87
C GLN A 200 -1.24 3.04 -12.99
N GLN A 201 -0.84 4.31 -12.98
CA GLN A 201 -1.69 5.41 -13.44
C GLN A 201 -1.67 5.45 -14.97
N ASP A 202 -2.83 5.53 -15.60
CA ASP A 202 -2.94 5.72 -17.05
C ASP A 202 -4.07 6.73 -17.38
N TYR A 203 -4.09 7.24 -18.61
CA TYR A 203 -5.17 8.08 -19.14
C TYR A 203 -5.63 7.49 -20.48
N PRO A 204 -6.20 6.28 -20.51
CA PRO A 204 -6.33 5.54 -21.77
C PRO A 204 -7.24 6.23 -22.79
N SER A 205 -8.14 7.13 -22.36
CA SER A 205 -8.97 7.91 -23.26
C SER A 205 -8.20 8.99 -24.03
N THR A 206 -7.11 9.53 -23.47
CA THR A 206 -6.37 10.66 -24.05
C THR A 206 -4.91 10.35 -24.38
N ARG A 207 -4.28 9.43 -23.65
CA ARG A 207 -2.85 9.07 -23.73
C ARG A 207 -2.64 7.56 -23.55
N PRO A 208 -3.27 6.70 -24.38
CA PRO A 208 -3.14 5.26 -24.23
C PRO A 208 -1.71 4.78 -24.50
N GLY A 209 -1.28 3.74 -23.78
CA GLY A 209 -0.12 2.94 -24.17
C GLY A 209 0.71 2.38 -23.02
N ASP A 210 0.53 2.86 -21.79
CA ASP A 210 1.36 2.42 -20.66
C ASP A 210 1.05 0.99 -20.23
N LEU A 211 -0.23 0.61 -20.17
CA LEU A 211 -0.62 -0.78 -19.89
C LEU A 211 -0.05 -1.77 -20.92
N GLU A 212 -0.09 -1.42 -22.21
CA GLU A 212 0.45 -2.27 -23.28
C GLU A 212 1.99 -2.32 -23.21
N TYR A 213 2.65 -1.20 -22.90
CA TYR A 213 4.11 -1.16 -22.71
C TYR A 213 4.55 -2.09 -21.57
N ILE A 214 3.85 -2.05 -20.42
CA ILE A 214 4.12 -2.95 -19.29
C ILE A 214 3.96 -4.39 -19.72
N TYR A 215 2.86 -4.73 -20.41
CA TYR A 215 2.62 -6.10 -20.87
C TYR A 215 3.68 -6.57 -21.87
N GLN A 216 4.06 -5.75 -22.84
CA GLN A 216 5.12 -6.07 -23.81
C GLN A 216 6.49 -6.23 -23.15
N THR A 217 6.76 -5.48 -22.09
CA THR A 217 8.03 -5.51 -21.37
C THR A 217 8.11 -6.70 -20.41
N THR A 218 7.04 -6.98 -19.68
CA THR A 218 7.05 -7.88 -18.51
C THR A 218 6.27 -9.18 -18.70
N GLY A 219 5.35 -9.22 -19.68
CA GLY A 219 4.37 -10.30 -19.87
C GLY A 219 3.17 -10.24 -18.91
N LYS A 220 3.05 -9.18 -18.11
CA LYS A 220 2.07 -9.03 -17.03
C LYS A 220 1.31 -7.72 -17.13
N TYR A 221 0.13 -7.65 -16.52
CA TYR A 221 -0.64 -6.41 -16.32
C TYR A 221 -0.67 -6.03 -14.83
N PRO A 222 -0.72 -4.74 -14.48
CA PRO A 222 -0.87 -4.32 -13.08
C PRO A 222 -2.19 -4.82 -12.49
N ALA A 223 -2.24 -5.06 -11.19
CA ALA A 223 -3.46 -5.39 -10.47
C ALA A 223 -4.35 -4.16 -10.26
N VAL A 224 -3.76 -2.98 -10.03
CA VAL A 224 -4.43 -1.71 -9.77
C VAL A 224 -4.29 -0.78 -10.98
N LEU A 225 -5.41 -0.22 -11.47
CA LEU A 225 -5.40 0.83 -12.49
C LEU A 225 -5.84 2.15 -11.84
N GLY A 226 -4.93 3.12 -11.83
CA GLY A 226 -5.18 4.50 -11.44
C GLY A 226 -5.70 5.31 -12.63
N LEU A 227 -6.78 6.04 -12.42
CA LEU A 227 -7.45 6.91 -13.39
C LEU A 227 -7.69 8.29 -12.77
N ASP A 228 -8.19 9.24 -13.56
CA ASP A 228 -8.34 10.64 -13.13
C ASP A 228 -9.61 11.27 -13.68
N PHE A 229 -10.33 12.00 -12.84
CA PHE A 229 -11.50 12.79 -13.22
C PHE A 229 -11.17 14.23 -13.65
N ILE A 230 -9.89 14.57 -13.88
CA ILE A 230 -9.43 15.90 -14.29
C ILE A 230 -10.31 16.52 -15.39
N ASP A 231 -10.61 15.77 -16.45
CA ASP A 231 -11.36 16.24 -17.61
C ASP A 231 -12.88 16.33 -17.38
N ASN A 232 -13.39 15.76 -16.28
CA ASN A 232 -14.77 15.91 -15.84
C ASN A 232 -14.97 17.20 -15.02
N SER A 233 -13.91 17.90 -14.62
CA SER A 233 -14.01 19.19 -13.93
C SER A 233 -14.78 20.19 -14.80
N PRO A 234 -15.90 20.79 -14.32
CA PRO A 234 -16.73 21.67 -15.15
C PRO A 234 -15.97 22.82 -15.81
N SER A 235 -15.00 23.41 -15.13
CA SER A 235 -14.16 24.48 -15.72
C SER A 235 -13.35 23.99 -16.93
N ARG A 236 -12.92 22.73 -16.98
CA ARG A 236 -12.22 22.15 -18.14
C ARG A 236 -13.20 21.79 -19.25
N VAL A 237 -14.38 21.27 -18.90
CA VAL A 237 -15.46 20.97 -19.85
C VAL A 237 -15.91 22.24 -20.58
N GLU A 238 -16.02 23.37 -19.88
CA GLU A 238 -16.30 24.69 -20.46
C GLU A 238 -15.25 25.11 -21.52
N HIS A 239 -14.02 24.62 -21.39
CA HIS A 239 -12.93 24.80 -22.35
C HIS A 239 -12.77 23.64 -23.36
N GLY A 240 -13.70 22.68 -23.38
CA GLY A 240 -13.79 21.62 -24.38
C GLY A 240 -13.13 20.29 -24.01
N ALA A 241 -12.72 20.09 -22.76
CA ALA A 241 -12.31 18.76 -22.29
C ALA A 241 -13.51 17.79 -22.28
N SER A 242 -13.26 16.52 -22.62
CA SER A 242 -14.35 15.53 -22.77
C SER A 242 -13.90 14.08 -22.56
N ALA A 243 -12.74 13.83 -21.95
CA ALA A 243 -12.33 12.47 -21.64
C ALA A 243 -13.23 11.88 -20.55
N ASP A 244 -13.55 10.59 -20.68
CA ASP A 244 -14.37 9.86 -19.73
C ASP A 244 -13.74 8.48 -19.48
N GLU A 245 -13.11 8.34 -18.31
CA GLU A 245 -12.43 7.10 -17.90
C GLU A 245 -13.39 6.11 -17.20
N THR A 246 -14.65 6.48 -16.95
CA THR A 246 -15.65 5.63 -16.28
C THR A 246 -15.87 4.29 -17.00
N PRO A 247 -16.02 4.22 -18.33
CA PRO A 247 -16.17 2.93 -19.03
C PRO A 247 -14.94 2.02 -18.92
N ILE A 248 -13.74 2.61 -18.85
CA ILE A 248 -12.47 1.87 -18.73
C ILE A 248 -12.35 1.26 -17.34
N ALA A 249 -12.71 2.01 -16.29
CA ALA A 249 -12.81 1.51 -14.93
C ALA A 249 -13.73 0.28 -14.83
N ILE A 250 -14.91 0.34 -15.45
CA ILE A 250 -15.87 -0.78 -15.47
C ILE A 250 -15.27 -2.01 -16.17
N ASP A 251 -14.60 -1.82 -17.31
CA ASP A 251 -13.94 -2.92 -18.03
C ASP A 251 -12.81 -3.55 -17.20
N TRP A 252 -11.99 -2.72 -16.55
CA TRP A 252 -10.89 -3.18 -15.70
C TRP A 252 -11.36 -4.01 -14.50
N TRP A 253 -12.39 -3.52 -13.80
CA TRP A 253 -13.04 -4.26 -12.72
C TRP A 253 -13.60 -5.61 -13.18
N ASN A 254 -14.20 -5.64 -14.39
CA ASN A 254 -14.73 -6.88 -14.95
C ASN A 254 -13.64 -7.89 -15.36
N LYS A 255 -12.42 -7.43 -15.63
CA LYS A 255 -11.23 -8.27 -15.82
C LYS A 255 -10.65 -8.79 -14.49
N GLY A 256 -11.13 -8.30 -13.35
CA GLY A 256 -10.68 -8.70 -12.01
C GLY A 256 -9.67 -7.74 -11.37
N GLY A 257 -9.36 -6.63 -12.03
CA GLY A 257 -8.45 -5.61 -11.50
C GLY A 257 -9.14 -4.66 -10.52
N ILE A 258 -8.34 -3.93 -9.74
CA ILE A 258 -8.80 -2.89 -8.81
C ILE A 258 -8.75 -1.54 -9.53
N VAL A 259 -9.72 -0.67 -9.24
CA VAL A 259 -9.81 0.69 -9.79
C VAL A 259 -9.50 1.70 -8.70
N ALA A 260 -8.59 2.63 -9.01
CA ALA A 260 -8.33 3.82 -8.22
C ALA A 260 -8.63 5.08 -9.05
N PHE A 261 -9.15 6.11 -8.40
CA PHE A 261 -9.35 7.42 -9.01
C PHE A 261 -8.72 8.50 -8.15
N THR A 262 -7.92 9.35 -8.80
CA THR A 262 -7.57 10.69 -8.30
C THR A 262 -8.44 11.74 -9.00
N TRP A 263 -8.34 12.98 -8.53
CA TRP A 263 -8.96 14.12 -9.20
C TRP A 263 -8.04 15.33 -9.12
N HIS A 264 -7.37 15.63 -10.23
CA HIS A 264 -6.74 16.93 -10.41
C HIS A 264 -7.82 18.01 -10.61
N TRP A 265 -8.43 18.43 -9.50
CA TRP A 265 -9.56 19.34 -9.51
C TRP A 265 -9.14 20.70 -10.08
N ASN A 266 -9.52 20.97 -11.33
CA ASN A 266 -9.27 22.27 -11.93
C ASN A 266 -10.19 23.30 -11.26
N ALA A 267 -9.64 24.41 -10.77
CA ALA A 267 -10.41 25.35 -9.95
C ALA A 267 -11.72 25.79 -10.66
N PRO A 268 -12.84 25.90 -9.94
CA PRO A 268 -14.15 26.11 -10.56
C PRO A 268 -14.29 27.44 -11.32
N LYS A 269 -13.51 28.46 -10.93
CA LYS A 269 -13.43 29.79 -11.53
C LYS A 269 -12.06 30.43 -11.25
N ASP A 270 -11.90 31.69 -11.67
CA ASP A 270 -10.74 32.55 -11.41
C ASP A 270 -9.40 32.00 -11.94
N LEU A 271 -9.48 31.26 -13.04
CA LEU A 271 -8.32 30.79 -13.80
C LEU A 271 -7.55 31.97 -14.40
N ILE A 272 -6.23 31.99 -14.20
CA ILE A 272 -5.36 33.04 -14.72
C ILE A 272 -5.33 33.01 -16.25
N ASN A 273 -5.12 31.82 -16.83
CA ASN A 273 -5.14 31.57 -18.28
C ASN A 273 -4.24 32.51 -19.10
N GLU A 274 -3.02 32.72 -18.61
CA GLU A 274 -1.95 33.46 -19.27
C GLU A 274 -0.79 32.50 -19.64
N PRO A 275 0.16 32.88 -20.52
CA PRO A 275 1.27 32.00 -20.90
C PRO A 275 2.01 31.41 -19.69
N GLY A 276 2.09 30.09 -19.63
CA GLY A 276 2.65 29.32 -18.51
C GLY A 276 1.64 28.98 -17.42
N ASN A 277 0.47 29.61 -17.37
CA ASN A 277 -0.65 29.36 -16.46
C ASN A 277 -1.94 29.13 -17.25
N GLU A 278 -1.86 28.34 -18.32
CA GLU A 278 -2.99 28.04 -19.19
C GLU A 278 -4.16 27.43 -18.39
N TRP A 279 -5.40 27.61 -18.85
CA TRP A 279 -6.61 27.13 -18.16
C TRP A 279 -6.56 25.64 -17.76
N TRP A 280 -5.88 24.80 -18.56
CA TRP A 280 -5.74 23.36 -18.31
C TRP A 280 -4.81 23.06 -17.12
N SER A 281 -4.04 24.03 -16.65
CA SER A 281 -3.18 23.93 -15.46
C SER A 281 -3.86 24.46 -14.19
N GLY A 282 -5.15 24.80 -14.25
CA GLY A 282 -5.93 25.48 -13.21
C GLY A 282 -6.14 24.72 -11.90
N PHE A 283 -5.64 23.49 -11.79
CA PHE A 283 -5.53 22.77 -10.52
C PHE A 283 -4.33 23.25 -9.67
N TYR A 284 -3.31 23.85 -10.29
CA TYR A 284 -2.20 24.45 -9.55
C TYR A 284 -2.57 25.80 -8.93
N THR A 285 -2.10 26.04 -7.70
CA THR A 285 -2.17 27.32 -6.98
C THR A 285 -1.66 28.48 -7.83
N ARG A 286 -0.58 28.27 -8.59
CA ARG A 286 0.01 29.32 -9.45
C ARG A 286 -0.85 29.73 -10.66
N ALA A 287 -1.89 28.95 -10.99
CA ALA A 287 -2.69 29.11 -12.21
C ALA A 287 -4.14 29.57 -11.94
N THR A 288 -4.50 29.81 -10.69
CA THR A 288 -5.81 30.31 -10.27
C THR A 288 -5.67 31.31 -9.13
N THR A 289 -6.65 32.20 -8.99
CA THR A 289 -6.79 33.06 -7.81
C THR A 289 -7.96 32.64 -6.91
N PHE A 290 -8.56 31.48 -7.18
CA PHE A 290 -9.65 30.92 -6.39
C PHE A 290 -9.25 30.73 -4.92
N ASP A 291 -10.07 31.25 -4.00
CA ASP A 291 -9.80 31.24 -2.57
C ASP A 291 -10.72 30.24 -1.86
N VAL A 292 -10.18 29.03 -1.60
CA VAL A 292 -10.92 27.94 -0.94
C VAL A 292 -11.35 28.30 0.48
N GLU A 293 -10.53 29.03 1.22
CA GLU A 293 -10.86 29.45 2.59
C GLU A 293 -12.02 30.45 2.57
N TYR A 294 -12.01 31.40 1.63
CA TYR A 294 -13.15 32.30 1.46
C TYR A 294 -14.42 31.53 1.09
N ALA A 295 -14.34 30.59 0.13
CA ALA A 295 -15.49 29.81 -0.29
C ALA A 295 -16.12 29.04 0.88
N LEU A 296 -15.32 28.32 1.67
CA LEU A 296 -15.77 27.54 2.82
C LEU A 296 -16.38 28.43 3.93
N ASN A 297 -15.78 29.58 4.21
CA ASN A 297 -16.29 30.54 5.20
C ASN A 297 -17.59 31.26 4.79
N HIS A 298 -17.99 31.18 3.52
CA HIS A 298 -19.19 31.87 3.00
C HIS A 298 -20.08 30.91 2.18
N PRO A 299 -20.82 29.99 2.82
CA PRO A 299 -21.64 28.98 2.13
C PRO A 299 -22.72 29.54 1.19
N GLU A 300 -23.13 30.79 1.38
CA GLU A 300 -24.08 31.49 0.50
C GLU A 300 -23.43 32.05 -0.79
N SER A 301 -22.10 32.11 -0.84
CA SER A 301 -21.33 32.67 -1.95
C SER A 301 -21.50 31.87 -3.24
N GLU A 302 -21.13 32.49 -4.36
CA GLU A 302 -21.03 31.77 -5.64
C GLU A 302 -19.90 30.74 -5.59
N ASP A 303 -18.78 31.07 -4.96
CA ASP A 303 -17.58 30.26 -4.82
C ASP A 303 -17.89 28.91 -4.16
N TYR A 304 -18.62 28.93 -3.04
CA TYR A 304 -19.07 27.70 -2.37
C TYR A 304 -20.01 26.88 -3.26
N LYS A 305 -20.97 27.52 -3.93
CA LYS A 305 -21.91 26.84 -4.83
C LYS A 305 -21.20 26.17 -5.99
N LEU A 306 -20.12 26.76 -6.49
CA LEU A 306 -19.29 26.16 -7.54
C LEU A 306 -18.46 24.98 -7.02
N LEU A 307 -17.97 25.01 -5.78
CA LEU A 307 -17.37 23.82 -5.15
C LEU A 307 -18.36 22.67 -5.12
N ILE A 308 -19.59 22.93 -4.65
CA ILE A 308 -20.65 21.92 -4.60
C ILE A 308 -21.03 21.43 -6.00
N ARG A 309 -21.13 22.32 -7.00
CA ARG A 309 -21.38 21.95 -8.40
C ARG A 309 -20.35 20.93 -8.89
N ASP A 310 -19.08 21.21 -8.69
CA ASP A 310 -18.00 20.36 -9.18
C ASP A 310 -18.00 19.00 -8.47
N ILE A 311 -18.17 18.99 -7.14
CA ILE A 311 -18.31 17.75 -6.36
C ILE A 311 -19.52 16.93 -6.86
N ASP A 312 -20.66 17.56 -7.13
CA ASP A 312 -21.87 16.90 -7.62
C ASP A 312 -21.65 16.27 -9.01
N VAL A 313 -20.90 16.94 -9.90
CA VAL A 313 -20.57 16.38 -11.23
C VAL A 313 -19.68 15.15 -11.12
N ILE A 314 -18.68 15.16 -10.24
CA ILE A 314 -17.84 13.97 -10.00
C ILE A 314 -18.63 12.86 -9.30
N ALA A 315 -19.54 13.22 -8.38
CA ALA A 315 -20.42 12.26 -7.74
C ALA A 315 -21.30 11.52 -8.77
N ASP A 316 -21.81 12.21 -9.79
CA ASP A 316 -22.58 11.59 -10.88
C ASP A 316 -21.77 10.54 -11.66
N GLU A 317 -20.46 10.74 -11.87
CA GLU A 317 -19.58 9.73 -12.47
C GLU A 317 -19.35 8.53 -11.54
N LEU A 318 -19.11 8.79 -10.25
CA LEU A 318 -18.94 7.75 -9.24
C LEU A 318 -20.23 6.93 -9.04
N ILE A 319 -21.42 7.52 -9.22
CA ILE A 319 -22.70 6.83 -9.19
C ILE A 319 -22.76 5.78 -10.31
N LYS A 320 -22.29 6.09 -11.53
CA LYS A 320 -22.25 5.12 -12.64
C LYS A 320 -21.37 3.91 -12.28
N LEU A 321 -20.25 4.14 -11.61
CA LEU A 321 -19.38 3.07 -11.09
C LEU A 321 -20.07 2.25 -10.00
N GLN A 322 -20.78 2.90 -9.08
CA GLN A 322 -21.58 2.22 -8.06
C GLN A 322 -22.66 1.33 -8.68
N GLU A 323 -23.41 1.84 -9.65
CA GLU A 323 -24.45 1.08 -10.37
C GLU A 323 -23.89 -0.12 -11.13
N ALA A 324 -22.64 -0.02 -11.60
CA ALA A 324 -21.90 -1.13 -12.20
C ALA A 324 -21.28 -2.11 -11.18
N GLY A 325 -21.42 -1.84 -9.87
CA GLY A 325 -20.85 -2.63 -8.79
C GLY A 325 -19.33 -2.54 -8.72
N VAL A 326 -18.75 -1.38 -9.09
CA VAL A 326 -17.30 -1.11 -9.06
C VAL A 326 -16.96 -0.39 -7.75
N PRO A 327 -16.17 -1.01 -6.85
CA PRO A 327 -15.56 -0.30 -5.74
C PRO A 327 -14.40 0.56 -6.23
N VAL A 328 -14.20 1.73 -5.61
CA VAL A 328 -13.21 2.72 -6.03
C VAL A 328 -12.30 3.09 -4.85
N LEU A 329 -10.99 2.94 -5.04
CA LEU A 329 -10.00 3.60 -4.19
C LEU A 329 -10.02 5.09 -4.54
N TRP A 330 -10.72 5.88 -3.73
CA TRP A 330 -11.00 7.28 -4.00
C TRP A 330 -9.98 8.18 -3.28
N ARG A 331 -9.12 8.84 -4.04
CA ARG A 331 -8.02 9.67 -3.54
C ARG A 331 -8.16 11.13 -4.02
N PRO A 332 -9.15 11.90 -3.52
CA PRO A 332 -9.29 13.31 -3.86
C PRO A 332 -8.28 14.17 -3.10
N LEU A 333 -8.14 15.44 -3.49
CA LEU A 333 -7.36 16.45 -2.76
C LEU A 333 -5.92 16.00 -2.41
N HIS A 334 -5.28 15.24 -3.30
CA HIS A 334 -3.97 14.65 -3.07
C HIS A 334 -2.85 15.71 -2.96
N GLU A 335 -1.74 15.32 -2.34
CA GLU A 335 -0.54 16.16 -2.12
C GLU A 335 -0.84 17.54 -1.50
N ALA A 336 -1.88 17.62 -0.66
CA ALA A 336 -2.34 18.91 -0.13
C ALA A 336 -1.26 19.66 0.65
N GLU A 337 -0.43 18.92 1.42
CA GLU A 337 0.66 19.47 2.23
C GLU A 337 1.71 20.24 1.43
N GLY A 338 1.87 19.91 0.14
CA GLY A 338 2.79 20.60 -0.77
C GLY A 338 2.36 22.01 -1.14
N GLY A 339 1.06 22.33 -1.03
CA GLY A 339 0.49 23.66 -1.29
C GLY A 339 0.54 24.11 -2.76
N TRP A 340 1.07 23.30 -3.68
CA TRP A 340 1.12 23.60 -5.11
C TRP A 340 -0.23 23.42 -5.81
N PHE A 341 -1.16 22.69 -5.21
CA PHE A 341 -2.56 22.62 -5.65
C PHE A 341 -3.46 23.54 -4.83
N TRP A 342 -4.48 24.12 -5.47
CA TRP A 342 -5.26 25.20 -4.85
C TRP A 342 -5.99 24.78 -3.57
N TRP A 343 -6.32 23.49 -3.41
CA TRP A 343 -6.98 22.96 -2.22
C TRP A 343 -6.07 22.92 -0.98
N GLY A 344 -4.74 22.95 -1.17
CA GLY A 344 -3.74 23.06 -0.12
C GLY A 344 -3.17 24.48 0.08
N ALA A 345 -3.54 25.44 -0.78
CA ALA A 345 -2.91 26.77 -0.81
C ALA A 345 -3.14 27.63 0.44
N LYS A 346 -4.14 27.28 1.26
CA LYS A 346 -4.54 28.02 2.47
C LYS A 346 -4.18 27.28 3.77
N GLY A 347 -3.34 26.26 3.68
CA GLY A 347 -2.90 25.47 4.83
C GLY A 347 -3.89 24.37 5.22
N PRO A 348 -3.61 23.66 6.33
CA PRO A 348 -4.26 22.40 6.65
C PRO A 348 -5.75 22.53 7.01
N GLU A 349 -6.18 23.57 7.72
CA GLU A 349 -7.57 23.66 8.21
C GLU A 349 -8.60 23.78 7.06
N PRO A 350 -8.44 24.68 6.06
CA PRO A 350 -9.33 24.70 4.91
C PRO A 350 -9.33 23.40 4.11
N THR A 351 -8.18 22.71 4.00
CA THR A 351 -8.11 21.40 3.33
C THR A 351 -8.92 20.34 4.07
N LYS A 352 -8.77 20.23 5.40
CA LYS A 352 -9.53 19.27 6.22
C LYS A 352 -11.03 19.56 6.17
N GLU A 353 -11.43 20.84 6.17
CA GLU A 353 -12.83 21.23 6.00
C GLU A 353 -13.36 20.85 4.61
N LEU A 354 -12.59 21.08 3.54
CA LEU A 354 -12.97 20.67 2.18
C LEU A 354 -13.07 19.15 2.03
N TRP A 355 -12.15 18.38 2.63
CA TRP A 355 -12.21 16.92 2.66
C TRP A 355 -13.50 16.42 3.31
N ARG A 356 -13.82 16.93 4.50
CA ARG A 356 -15.04 16.57 5.23
C ARG A 356 -16.30 16.97 4.47
N LEU A 357 -16.30 18.15 3.84
CA LEU A 357 -17.39 18.59 2.96
C LEU A 357 -17.59 17.62 1.79
N MET A 358 -16.51 17.19 1.14
CA MET A 358 -16.57 16.23 0.04
C MET A 358 -17.08 14.87 0.52
N TYR A 359 -16.60 14.38 1.67
CA TYR A 359 -17.09 13.16 2.31
C TYR A 359 -18.59 13.22 2.56
N ASP A 360 -19.07 14.27 3.23
CA ASP A 360 -20.48 14.43 3.52
C ASP A 360 -21.32 14.56 2.24
N ARG A 361 -20.83 15.29 1.25
CA ARG A 361 -21.56 15.47 -0.01
C ARG A 361 -21.64 14.17 -0.81
N MET A 362 -20.54 13.44 -0.94
CA MET A 362 -20.48 12.20 -1.73
C MET A 362 -21.11 11.02 -1.00
N THR A 363 -20.67 10.74 0.23
CA THR A 363 -21.11 9.57 0.99
C THR A 363 -22.50 9.75 1.59
N ASN A 364 -22.77 10.88 2.27
CA ASN A 364 -24.03 11.05 3.00
C ASN A 364 -25.16 11.63 2.13
N TYR A 365 -24.88 12.63 1.29
CA TYR A 365 -25.91 13.26 0.45
C TYR A 365 -26.19 12.45 -0.83
N HIS A 366 -25.15 12.04 -1.57
CA HIS A 366 -25.29 11.24 -2.81
C HIS A 366 -25.40 9.74 -2.59
N ASN A 367 -25.21 9.25 -1.36
CA ASN A 367 -25.24 7.82 -1.03
C ASN A 367 -24.22 6.99 -1.84
N LEU A 368 -23.02 7.54 -2.05
CA LEU A 368 -21.90 6.81 -2.62
C LEU A 368 -21.29 5.89 -1.55
N ASN A 369 -21.66 4.62 -1.65
CA ASN A 369 -21.28 3.52 -0.78
C ASN A 369 -20.23 2.60 -1.41
N ASN A 370 -19.71 2.95 -2.59
CA ASN A 370 -18.66 2.22 -3.29
C ASN A 370 -17.26 2.81 -3.15
N LEU A 371 -17.09 3.84 -2.30
CA LEU A 371 -15.83 4.55 -2.12
C LEU A 371 -15.06 4.00 -0.92
N ILE A 372 -13.75 3.84 -1.10
CA ILE A 372 -12.75 3.64 -0.04
C ILE A 372 -11.88 4.90 -0.04
N TRP A 373 -11.94 5.69 1.02
CA TRP A 373 -11.32 7.01 1.09
C TRP A 373 -9.82 6.92 1.40
N VAL A 374 -8.99 7.37 0.46
CA VAL A 374 -7.53 7.30 0.52
C VAL A 374 -6.96 8.69 0.76
N TRP A 375 -6.45 8.95 1.96
CA TRP A 375 -5.75 10.20 2.30
C TRP A 375 -4.32 10.21 1.76
N ASN A 376 -3.80 11.37 1.36
CA ASN A 376 -2.49 11.49 0.72
C ASN A 376 -1.67 12.64 1.29
N SER A 377 -1.02 12.38 2.42
CA SER A 377 -0.12 13.28 3.15
C SER A 377 0.44 12.52 4.36
N ILE A 378 1.70 12.78 4.69
CA ILE A 378 2.36 12.18 5.87
C ILE A 378 2.30 13.09 7.10
N GLU A 379 1.97 14.37 6.91
CA GLU A 379 1.98 15.41 7.94
C GLU A 379 0.74 15.38 8.84
N GLU A 380 0.94 15.26 10.15
CA GLU A 380 -0.14 15.13 11.15
C GLU A 380 -1.15 16.30 11.11
N ASP A 381 -0.66 17.53 10.94
CA ASP A 381 -1.50 18.73 10.93
C ASP A 381 -2.55 18.72 9.79
N TRP A 382 -2.28 17.98 8.72
CA TRP A 382 -3.13 17.90 7.53
C TRP A 382 -4.15 16.77 7.59
N TYR A 383 -4.01 15.81 8.52
CA TYR A 383 -4.85 14.62 8.57
C TYR A 383 -6.31 14.94 8.92
N PRO A 384 -7.30 14.55 8.09
CA PRO A 384 -8.71 14.87 8.31
C PRO A 384 -9.36 14.18 9.52
N GLY A 385 -8.75 13.10 10.05
CA GLY A 385 -9.26 12.29 11.15
C GLY A 385 -9.69 10.88 10.73
N ASP A 386 -9.60 9.93 11.65
CA ASP A 386 -9.84 8.49 11.44
C ASP A 386 -11.25 8.17 10.95
N GLU A 387 -12.22 9.03 11.26
CA GLU A 387 -13.62 8.89 10.85
C GLU A 387 -13.88 9.30 9.40
N TYR A 388 -12.89 9.90 8.73
CA TYR A 388 -12.99 10.36 7.33
C TYR A 388 -11.98 9.70 6.38
N VAL A 389 -11.18 8.75 6.87
CA VAL A 389 -10.10 8.10 6.10
C VAL A 389 -10.12 6.58 6.29
N ASP A 390 -10.13 5.83 5.20
CA ASP A 390 -10.02 4.36 5.20
C ASP A 390 -8.56 3.90 5.05
N ILE A 391 -7.79 4.58 4.20
CA ILE A 391 -6.40 4.22 3.83
C ILE A 391 -5.53 5.48 3.85
N VAL A 392 -4.30 5.37 4.34
CA VAL A 392 -3.32 6.45 4.28
C VAL A 392 -2.26 6.18 3.21
N SER A 393 -1.79 7.23 2.55
CA SER A 393 -0.86 7.11 1.43
C SER A 393 0.05 8.33 1.30
N PHE A 394 1.06 8.19 0.44
CA PHE A 394 1.91 9.29 -0.01
C PHE A 394 2.31 9.07 -1.48
N ASP A 395 2.85 10.11 -2.08
CA ASP A 395 3.34 10.12 -3.47
C ASP A 395 4.88 10.18 -3.46
N SER A 396 5.52 9.26 -4.19
CA SER A 396 6.96 8.96 -4.05
C SER A 396 7.77 9.30 -5.31
N TYR A 397 8.59 10.35 -5.24
CA TYR A 397 9.47 10.76 -6.35
C TYR A 397 10.92 11.00 -5.88
N PRO A 398 11.65 9.96 -5.43
CA PRO A 398 12.98 10.07 -4.83
C PRO A 398 14.14 10.32 -5.83
N GLY A 399 13.82 10.64 -7.09
CA GLY A 399 14.75 10.78 -8.20
C GLY A 399 14.90 9.52 -9.05
N ASP A 400 15.29 9.69 -10.31
CA ASP A 400 15.34 8.61 -11.31
C ASP A 400 16.14 7.38 -10.84
N PHE A 401 15.61 6.18 -11.08
CA PHE A 401 16.21 4.88 -10.72
C PHE A 401 16.50 4.67 -9.23
N ASN A 402 15.97 5.52 -8.35
CA ASN A 402 16.07 5.33 -6.91
C ASN A 402 14.96 4.40 -6.41
N TYR A 403 15.24 3.09 -6.39
CA TYR A 403 14.30 2.04 -5.99
C TYR A 403 14.24 1.79 -4.47
N SER A 404 14.57 2.80 -3.65
CA SER A 404 14.54 2.69 -2.20
C SER A 404 13.13 2.38 -1.66
N PRO A 405 13.01 1.63 -0.55
CA PRO A 405 11.73 1.22 0.03
C PRO A 405 10.92 2.36 0.67
N MET A 406 11.44 3.59 0.72
CA MET A 406 10.78 4.76 1.33
C MET A 406 10.36 4.54 2.80
N SER A 407 11.17 3.81 3.58
CA SER A 407 10.81 3.37 4.93
C SER A 407 10.49 4.51 5.90
N SER A 408 11.09 5.70 5.74
CA SER A 408 10.76 6.87 6.57
C SER A 408 9.32 7.34 6.38
N GLN A 409 8.83 7.35 5.14
CA GLN A 409 7.47 7.74 4.81
C GLN A 409 6.48 6.67 5.28
N HIS A 410 6.85 5.39 5.17
CA HIS A 410 6.07 4.29 5.73
C HIS A 410 5.87 4.43 7.25
N GLU A 411 6.95 4.63 8.00
CA GLU A 411 6.87 4.80 9.46
C GLU A 411 6.05 6.05 9.84
N ALA A 412 6.20 7.16 9.11
CA ALA A 412 5.38 8.36 9.34
C ALA A 412 3.88 8.07 9.17
N LEU A 413 3.48 7.33 8.11
CA LEU A 413 2.08 6.94 7.88
C LEU A 413 1.57 5.92 8.91
N LYS A 414 2.45 5.05 9.38
CA LYS A 414 2.14 4.11 10.47
C LYS A 414 1.90 4.85 11.78
N GLU A 415 2.73 5.82 12.14
CA GLU A 415 2.53 6.67 13.30
C GLU A 415 1.25 7.50 13.17
N LEU A 416 1.04 8.14 12.01
CA LEU A 416 -0.13 8.95 11.71
C LEU A 416 -1.45 8.19 11.92
N SER A 417 -1.49 6.94 11.45
CA SER A 417 -2.67 6.08 11.53
C SER A 417 -2.71 5.21 12.80
N SER A 418 -1.77 5.40 13.73
CA SER A 418 -1.60 4.53 14.90
C SER A 418 -1.54 3.04 14.56
N ASN A 419 -0.98 2.69 13.40
CA ASN A 419 -0.89 1.33 12.83
C ASN A 419 -2.26 0.63 12.62
N LYS A 420 -3.34 1.40 12.44
CA LYS A 420 -4.72 0.90 12.26
C LYS A 420 -5.29 1.07 10.86
N LYS A 421 -4.53 1.68 9.95
CA LYS A 421 -4.95 1.89 8.56
C LYS A 421 -3.96 1.22 7.61
N ILE A 422 -4.47 0.81 6.46
CA ILE A 422 -3.63 0.34 5.35
C ILE A 422 -2.75 1.50 4.89
N ILE A 423 -1.51 1.20 4.54
CA ILE A 423 -0.54 2.15 3.98
C ILE A 423 -0.29 1.82 2.50
N ALA A 424 -0.27 2.83 1.63
CA ALA A 424 -0.03 2.65 0.20
C ALA A 424 0.89 3.71 -0.40
N ILE A 425 1.55 3.35 -1.51
CA ILE A 425 2.23 4.32 -2.38
C ILE A 425 1.24 4.66 -3.49
N ALA A 426 0.50 5.74 -3.31
CA ALA A 426 -0.61 6.08 -4.20
C ALA A 426 -0.16 6.65 -5.54
N GLU A 427 1.05 7.22 -5.57
CA GLU A 427 1.81 7.48 -6.79
C GLU A 427 3.31 7.19 -6.58
N ASN A 428 3.99 6.77 -7.64
CA ASN A 428 5.44 6.72 -7.64
C ASN A 428 6.06 7.03 -9.00
N GLY A 429 7.29 7.53 -8.94
CA GLY A 429 8.23 7.54 -10.05
C GLY A 429 8.90 6.16 -10.21
N PRO A 430 10.12 5.96 -9.69
CA PRO A 430 10.71 4.63 -9.60
C PRO A 430 9.90 3.71 -8.68
N ILE A 431 9.72 2.45 -9.08
CA ILE A 431 9.04 1.44 -8.26
C ILE A 431 10.03 0.93 -7.20
N PRO A 432 9.66 0.90 -5.90
CA PRO A 432 10.52 0.33 -4.87
C PRO A 432 10.93 -1.11 -5.20
N ASP A 433 12.18 -1.46 -4.88
CA ASP A 433 12.66 -2.81 -5.10
C ASP A 433 11.94 -3.81 -4.18
N PRO A 434 11.23 -4.81 -4.72
CA PRO A 434 10.45 -5.74 -3.91
C PRO A 434 11.31 -6.66 -3.03
N ASP A 435 12.62 -6.78 -3.28
CA ASP A 435 13.53 -7.46 -2.34
C ASP A 435 13.75 -6.63 -1.06
N LEU A 436 13.69 -5.30 -1.16
CA LEU A 436 13.93 -4.39 -0.05
C LEU A 436 12.70 -4.20 0.83
N LEU A 437 11.49 -4.28 0.28
CA LEU A 437 10.25 -4.01 1.04
C LEU A 437 10.12 -4.91 2.29
N PRO A 438 10.21 -6.26 2.20
CA PRO A 438 10.11 -7.12 3.39
C PRO A 438 11.30 -6.95 4.33
N LEU A 439 12.50 -6.69 3.77
CA LEU A 439 13.72 -6.51 4.56
C LEU A 439 13.67 -5.26 5.43
N TYR A 440 13.01 -4.21 4.95
CA TYR A 440 12.85 -2.93 5.66
C TYR A 440 11.50 -2.82 6.39
N HIS A 441 10.68 -3.88 6.34
CA HIS A 441 9.30 -3.89 6.86
C HIS A 441 8.43 -2.74 6.33
N ALA A 442 8.74 -2.28 5.12
CA ALA A 442 8.00 -1.23 4.42
C ALA A 442 6.80 -1.86 3.72
N ASN A 443 5.80 -2.21 4.52
CA ASN A 443 4.60 -2.92 4.10
C ASN A 443 3.60 -1.95 3.44
N TYR A 444 3.62 -1.90 2.11
CA TYR A 444 2.61 -1.17 1.33
C TYR A 444 1.61 -2.13 0.68
N SER A 445 0.35 -1.71 0.63
CA SER A 445 -0.71 -2.49 -0.01
C SER A 445 -0.58 -2.50 -1.54
N TRP A 446 -0.27 -1.36 -2.15
CA TRP A 446 0.03 -1.24 -3.57
C TRP A 446 1.03 -0.11 -3.83
N PHE A 447 1.62 -0.14 -5.02
CA PHE A 447 2.27 1.02 -5.65
C PHE A 447 1.48 1.43 -6.90
N SER A 448 1.57 2.68 -7.35
CA SER A 448 0.93 3.13 -8.60
C SER A 448 1.87 4.04 -9.38
N THR A 449 2.52 3.48 -10.40
CA THR A 449 3.54 4.23 -11.15
C THR A 449 2.89 5.29 -12.02
N TRP A 450 3.41 6.52 -12.02
CA TRP A 450 2.90 7.58 -12.87
C TRP A 450 3.12 7.29 -14.37
N ASN A 451 2.36 7.94 -15.23
CA ASN A 451 2.28 7.62 -16.64
C ASN A 451 3.50 8.09 -17.47
N GLY A 452 3.50 7.71 -18.75
CA GLY A 452 4.28 8.37 -19.77
C GLY A 452 5.78 8.23 -19.58
N ASP A 453 6.46 9.37 -19.58
CA ASP A 453 7.90 9.46 -19.40
C ASP A 453 8.34 9.05 -18.00
N VAL A 454 7.49 9.18 -16.98
CA VAL A 454 7.85 8.76 -15.61
C VAL A 454 8.06 7.25 -15.56
N LEU A 455 7.09 6.48 -16.06
CA LEU A 455 7.21 5.03 -16.19
C LEU A 455 8.47 4.61 -16.97
N ARG A 456 8.76 5.26 -18.10
CA ARG A 456 9.80 4.83 -19.04
C ARG A 456 11.21 5.33 -18.71
N ASN A 457 11.33 6.51 -18.09
CA ASN A 457 12.61 7.17 -17.86
C ASN A 457 13.12 6.99 -16.43
N GLN A 458 12.24 6.70 -15.46
CA GLN A 458 12.63 6.51 -14.06
C GLN A 458 12.73 5.04 -13.65
N ASN A 459 12.25 4.11 -14.48
CA ASN A 459 12.34 2.68 -14.29
C ASN A 459 13.02 2.03 -15.49
N SER A 460 14.06 1.23 -15.26
CA SER A 460 14.67 0.44 -16.32
C SER A 460 13.77 -0.74 -16.71
N GLU A 461 13.81 -1.19 -17.97
CA GLU A 461 13.07 -2.39 -18.38
C GLU A 461 13.44 -3.64 -17.58
N GLU A 462 14.70 -3.75 -17.16
CA GLU A 462 15.17 -4.85 -16.30
C GLU A 462 14.50 -4.79 -14.93
N HIS A 463 14.39 -3.59 -14.35
CA HIS A 463 13.70 -3.40 -13.08
C HIS A 463 12.19 -3.69 -13.21
N LEU A 464 11.54 -3.22 -14.28
CA LEU A 464 10.14 -3.55 -14.54
C LEU A 464 9.91 -5.07 -14.64
N LYS A 465 10.79 -5.78 -15.37
CA LYS A 465 10.74 -7.26 -15.46
C LYS A 465 10.94 -7.92 -14.11
N LYS A 466 11.89 -7.42 -13.30
CA LYS A 466 12.11 -7.90 -11.93
C LYS A 466 10.84 -7.75 -11.10
N VAL A 467 10.32 -6.52 -10.97
CA VAL A 467 9.15 -6.20 -10.14
C VAL A 467 7.94 -7.04 -10.52
N TYR A 468 7.54 -7.03 -11.80
CA TYR A 468 6.30 -7.67 -12.24
C TYR A 468 6.35 -9.21 -12.24
N ASN A 469 7.54 -9.82 -12.09
CA ASN A 469 7.70 -11.27 -11.99
C ASN A 469 8.20 -11.71 -10.61
N HIS A 470 8.18 -10.81 -9.61
CA HIS A 470 8.63 -11.11 -8.27
C HIS A 470 7.51 -11.73 -7.42
N ASP A 471 7.80 -12.80 -6.66
CA ASP A 471 6.81 -13.53 -5.86
C ASP A 471 6.09 -12.66 -4.80
N TYR A 472 6.69 -11.53 -4.42
CA TYR A 472 6.10 -10.55 -3.47
C TYR A 472 5.09 -9.59 -4.14
N VAL A 473 5.03 -9.54 -5.47
CA VAL A 473 4.22 -8.59 -6.22
C VAL A 473 3.04 -9.31 -6.86
N ILE A 474 1.81 -8.88 -6.56
CA ILE A 474 0.59 -9.42 -7.18
C ILE A 474 0.27 -8.63 -8.45
N THR A 475 0.15 -9.36 -9.56
CA THR A 475 -0.25 -8.86 -10.87
C THR A 475 -1.69 -9.27 -11.23
N LEU A 476 -2.26 -8.72 -12.30
CA LEU A 476 -3.68 -8.92 -12.65
C LEU A 476 -4.08 -10.40 -12.76
N ASP A 477 -3.21 -11.25 -13.31
CA ASP A 477 -3.49 -12.69 -13.51
C ASP A 477 -3.46 -13.51 -12.21
N GLU A 478 -2.97 -12.92 -11.12
CA GLU A 478 -2.90 -13.52 -9.78
C GLU A 478 -4.04 -13.06 -8.88
N MET A 479 -4.85 -12.09 -9.34
CA MET A 479 -5.94 -11.53 -8.55
C MET A 479 -7.03 -12.56 -8.24
N PRO A 480 -7.55 -12.58 -7.00
CA PRO A 480 -8.65 -13.47 -6.64
C PRO A 480 -9.97 -12.98 -7.26
N LYS A 481 -11.03 -13.76 -7.10
CA LYS A 481 -12.39 -13.35 -7.47
C LYS A 481 -12.93 -12.32 -6.47
N LEU A 482 -12.51 -11.05 -6.61
CA LEU A 482 -12.83 -9.95 -5.69
C LEU A 482 -14.32 -9.83 -5.36
N LYS A 483 -15.20 -9.95 -6.38
CA LYS A 483 -16.66 -9.87 -6.21
C LYS A 483 -17.25 -10.88 -5.21
N LEU A 484 -16.56 -11.99 -4.96
CA LEU A 484 -16.97 -13.08 -4.07
C LEU A 484 -15.87 -13.38 -3.02
N TYR A 485 -14.99 -12.42 -2.73
CA TYR A 485 -13.80 -12.67 -1.94
C TYR A 485 -14.13 -13.15 -0.52
N ARG A 486 -15.03 -12.43 0.18
CA ARG A 486 -15.41 -12.76 1.56
C ARG A 486 -16.03 -14.15 1.68
N GLU A 487 -16.93 -14.51 0.76
CA GLU A 487 -17.55 -15.83 0.76
C GLU A 487 -16.56 -16.95 0.46
N ASN A 488 -15.65 -16.75 -0.51
CA ASN A 488 -14.60 -17.72 -0.81
C ASN A 488 -13.60 -17.87 0.35
N SER A 489 -13.28 -16.76 1.03
CA SER A 489 -12.44 -16.76 2.23
C SER A 489 -13.10 -17.58 3.35
N LEU A 490 -14.40 -17.40 3.59
CA LEU A 490 -15.14 -18.19 4.59
C LEU A 490 -15.28 -19.67 4.23
N LEU A 491 -15.48 -20.00 2.95
CA LEU A 491 -15.44 -21.39 2.48
C LEU A 491 -14.09 -22.06 2.76
N THR A 492 -13.01 -21.32 2.49
CA THR A 492 -11.63 -21.77 2.76
C THR A 492 -11.39 -21.94 4.25
N LYS A 493 -11.80 -20.95 5.07
CA LYS A 493 -11.72 -20.99 6.54
C LYS A 493 -12.47 -22.18 7.12
N LEU A 494 -13.71 -22.44 6.68
CA LEU A 494 -14.47 -23.62 7.08
C LEU A 494 -13.77 -24.92 6.71
N SER A 495 -13.19 -25.00 5.52
CA SER A 495 -12.42 -26.17 5.07
C SER A 495 -11.20 -26.42 5.98
N ASN A 496 -10.42 -25.37 6.25
CA ASN A 496 -9.23 -25.44 7.09
C ASN A 496 -9.58 -25.81 8.53
N LEU A 497 -10.58 -25.16 9.13
CA LEU A 497 -11.06 -25.51 10.47
C LEU A 497 -11.46 -26.98 10.56
N ILE A 498 -12.22 -27.51 9.60
CA ILE A 498 -12.59 -28.94 9.59
C ILE A 498 -11.36 -29.84 9.48
N HIS A 499 -10.38 -29.47 8.64
CA HIS A 499 -9.18 -30.26 8.41
C HIS A 499 -8.25 -30.27 9.63
N GLU A 500 -7.88 -29.11 10.14
CA GLU A 500 -6.97 -28.98 11.29
C GLU A 500 -7.55 -29.61 12.55
N ASN A 501 -8.84 -29.38 12.83
CA ASN A 501 -9.49 -29.98 14.00
C ASN A 501 -9.66 -31.49 13.86
N GLN A 502 -9.75 -32.03 12.64
CA GLN A 502 -9.64 -33.47 12.43
C GLN A 502 -8.24 -33.97 12.82
N GLU A 503 -7.18 -33.29 12.38
CA GLU A 503 -5.79 -33.70 12.67
C GLU A 503 -5.47 -33.64 14.16
N LYS A 504 -5.99 -32.62 14.86
CA LYS A 504 -5.88 -32.47 16.32
C LYS A 504 -6.76 -33.46 17.10
N GLY A 505 -7.67 -34.17 16.44
CA GLY A 505 -8.66 -35.05 17.09
C GLY A 505 -9.77 -34.29 17.82
N GLU A 506 -9.91 -32.99 17.53
CA GLU A 506 -10.88 -32.08 18.15
C GLU A 506 -12.22 -32.04 17.41
N LEU A 507 -12.29 -32.59 16.19
CA LEU A 507 -13.51 -32.87 15.43
C LEU A 507 -13.45 -34.29 14.84
N THR A 508 -14.30 -35.20 15.31
CA THR A 508 -14.16 -36.63 15.02
C THR A 508 -15.48 -37.33 14.67
N GLY A 509 -15.39 -38.63 14.37
CA GLY A 509 -16.54 -39.53 14.33
C GLY A 509 -17.65 -39.14 13.33
N PRO A 510 -18.92 -39.41 13.67
CA PRO A 510 -20.06 -39.07 12.82
C PRO A 510 -20.19 -37.58 12.53
N LEU A 511 -19.81 -36.71 13.47
CA LEU A 511 -19.92 -35.26 13.30
C LEU A 511 -18.94 -34.76 12.24
N LEU A 512 -17.67 -35.19 12.26
CA LEU A 512 -16.71 -34.89 11.19
C LEU A 512 -17.23 -35.26 9.79
N LYS A 513 -17.82 -36.44 9.65
CA LYS A 513 -18.41 -36.89 8.38
C LYS A 513 -19.59 -36.00 7.96
N GLN A 514 -20.42 -35.56 8.90
CA GLN A 514 -21.51 -34.62 8.62
C GLN A 514 -20.96 -33.26 8.20
N SER A 515 -19.99 -32.70 8.92
CA SER A 515 -19.36 -31.40 8.61
C SER A 515 -18.77 -31.38 7.20
N LYS A 516 -18.00 -32.41 6.82
CA LYS A 516 -17.45 -32.53 5.46
C LYS A 516 -18.53 -32.60 4.38
N ASN A 517 -19.57 -33.40 4.61
CA ASN A 517 -20.68 -33.48 3.66
C ASN A 517 -21.46 -32.17 3.56
N ARG A 518 -21.61 -31.42 4.66
CA ARG A 518 -22.24 -30.10 4.64
C ARG A 518 -21.41 -29.10 3.85
N LEU A 519 -20.11 -29.03 4.11
CA LEU A 519 -19.21 -28.15 3.35
C LEU A 519 -19.27 -28.42 1.85
N LEU A 520 -19.25 -29.69 1.42
CA LEU A 520 -19.40 -30.05 0.00
C LEU A 520 -20.72 -29.57 -0.61
N ARG A 521 -21.83 -29.61 0.15
CA ARG A 521 -23.14 -29.11 -0.32
C ARG A 521 -23.18 -27.59 -0.35
N ILE A 522 -22.61 -26.94 0.65
CA ILE A 522 -22.46 -25.48 0.69
C ILE A 522 -21.71 -25.01 -0.55
N GLN A 523 -20.54 -25.62 -0.85
CA GLN A 523 -19.75 -25.31 -2.05
C GLN A 523 -20.54 -25.55 -3.34
N ASP A 524 -21.15 -26.72 -3.51
CA ASP A 524 -21.91 -27.06 -4.74
C ASP A 524 -23.08 -26.10 -5.01
N HIS A 525 -23.78 -25.67 -3.97
CA HIS A 525 -24.86 -24.69 -4.12
C HIS A 525 -24.33 -23.26 -4.29
N PHE A 526 -23.22 -22.91 -3.65
CA PHE A 526 -22.58 -21.61 -3.81
C PHE A 526 -22.07 -21.39 -5.24
N ASP A 527 -21.40 -22.40 -5.82
CA ASP A 527 -20.93 -22.37 -7.21
C ASP A 527 -22.08 -22.21 -8.22
N LYS A 528 -23.28 -22.70 -7.87
CA LYS A 528 -24.51 -22.57 -8.64
C LYS A 528 -25.29 -21.27 -8.36
N LYS A 529 -24.75 -20.38 -7.52
CA LYS A 529 -25.40 -19.14 -7.04
C LYS A 529 -26.77 -19.39 -6.38
N GLN A 530 -26.92 -20.53 -5.71
CA GLN A 530 -28.15 -20.95 -5.04
C GLN A 530 -28.12 -20.55 -3.56
N TYR A 531 -28.02 -19.25 -3.26
CA TYR A 531 -27.74 -18.73 -1.92
C TYR A 531 -28.76 -19.15 -0.85
N LYS A 532 -30.04 -19.29 -1.21
CA LYS A 532 -31.07 -19.83 -0.30
C LYS A 532 -30.76 -21.25 0.16
N GLN A 533 -30.28 -22.10 -0.74
CA GLN A 533 -29.85 -23.47 -0.44
C GLN A 533 -28.56 -23.47 0.36
N VAL A 534 -27.63 -22.54 0.08
CA VAL A 534 -26.41 -22.37 0.90
C VAL A 534 -26.80 -22.09 2.35
N ILE A 535 -27.67 -21.10 2.60
CA ILE A 535 -28.16 -20.78 3.96
C ILE A 535 -28.80 -22.01 4.64
N GLN A 536 -29.63 -22.77 3.92
CA GLN A 536 -30.23 -23.99 4.47
C GLN A 536 -29.17 -25.03 4.89
N HIS A 537 -28.07 -25.17 4.15
CA HIS A 537 -27.00 -26.09 4.55
C HIS A 537 -26.14 -25.54 5.69
N LEU A 538 -25.97 -24.21 5.79
CA LEU A 538 -25.34 -23.56 6.95
C LEU A 538 -26.16 -23.83 8.22
N ASP A 539 -27.48 -23.62 8.19
CA ASP A 539 -28.38 -23.91 9.33
C ASP A 539 -28.35 -25.40 9.73
N GLN A 540 -28.30 -26.29 8.74
CA GLN A 540 -28.20 -27.73 8.99
C GLN A 540 -26.84 -28.13 9.56
N PHE A 541 -25.77 -27.41 9.20
CA PHE A 541 -24.44 -27.65 9.74
C PHE A 541 -24.41 -27.22 11.22
N GLU A 542 -24.86 -26.01 11.53
CA GLU A 542 -24.96 -25.54 12.92
C GLU A 542 -25.83 -26.47 13.78
N LYS A 543 -26.97 -26.94 13.24
CA LYS A 543 -27.82 -27.92 13.93
C LYS A 543 -27.10 -29.24 14.24
N SER A 544 -26.20 -29.69 13.37
CA SER A 544 -25.36 -30.87 13.61
C SER A 544 -24.36 -30.61 14.75
N LEU A 545 -23.73 -29.43 14.78
CA LEU A 545 -22.80 -29.03 15.85
C LEU A 545 -23.49 -28.94 17.21
N ASN A 546 -24.77 -28.53 17.24
CA ASN A 546 -25.58 -28.41 18.45
C ASN A 546 -26.32 -29.70 18.85
N ASN A 547 -26.09 -30.82 18.15
CA ASN A 547 -26.73 -32.09 18.49
C ASN A 547 -26.13 -32.68 19.77
N LYS A 548 -26.94 -32.80 20.83
CA LYS A 548 -26.54 -33.38 22.13
C LYS A 548 -25.94 -34.79 22.03
N ALA A 549 -26.40 -35.59 21.06
CA ALA A 549 -25.89 -36.96 20.87
C ALA A 549 -24.51 -37.02 20.20
N LEU A 550 -23.98 -35.89 19.72
CA LEU A 550 -22.71 -35.78 19.00
C LEU A 550 -21.69 -34.87 19.73
N GLN A 551 -21.98 -34.41 20.95
CA GLN A 551 -21.09 -33.46 21.64
C GLN A 551 -19.72 -34.05 21.95
N ASP A 552 -19.63 -35.37 22.21
CA ASP A 552 -18.35 -36.05 22.41
C ASP A 552 -17.46 -36.11 21.15
N ASN A 553 -17.96 -35.64 19.99
CA ASN A 553 -17.24 -35.61 18.73
C ASN A 553 -16.66 -34.23 18.38
N VAL A 554 -16.82 -33.22 19.22
CA VAL A 554 -16.27 -31.87 18.99
C VAL A 554 -15.88 -31.20 20.30
N THR A 555 -14.77 -30.47 20.34
CA THR A 555 -14.46 -29.64 21.51
C THR A 555 -15.32 -28.37 21.52
N GLU A 556 -15.56 -27.78 22.69
CA GLU A 556 -16.32 -26.52 22.77
C GLU A 556 -15.62 -25.38 22.01
N LYS A 557 -14.28 -25.34 22.00
CA LYS A 557 -13.51 -24.35 21.22
C LYS A 557 -13.77 -24.49 19.73
N THR A 558 -13.55 -25.69 19.18
CA THR A 558 -13.80 -26.00 17.76
C THR A 558 -15.23 -25.71 17.34
N LYS A 559 -16.18 -26.04 18.22
CA LYS A 559 -17.60 -25.79 17.98
C LYS A 559 -17.89 -24.29 17.90
N ALA A 560 -17.36 -23.48 18.81
CA ALA A 560 -17.52 -22.03 18.78
C ALA A 560 -16.95 -21.44 17.48
N GLU A 561 -15.70 -21.75 17.13
CA GLU A 561 -15.06 -21.25 15.90
C GLU A 561 -15.83 -21.60 14.62
N LEU A 562 -16.36 -22.83 14.54
CA LEU A 562 -17.19 -23.24 13.42
C LEU A 562 -18.52 -22.48 13.40
N ILE A 563 -19.21 -22.34 14.54
CA ILE A 563 -20.48 -21.61 14.62
C ILE A 563 -20.28 -20.15 14.22
N ASP A 564 -19.27 -19.47 14.76
CA ASP A 564 -18.95 -18.07 14.45
C ASP A 564 -18.71 -17.89 12.94
N THR A 565 -17.95 -18.80 12.32
CA THR A 565 -17.71 -18.77 10.87
C THR A 565 -19.00 -19.00 10.06
N LEU A 566 -19.90 -19.88 10.53
CA LEU A 566 -21.19 -20.11 9.90
C LEU A 566 -22.13 -18.90 10.04
N ASP A 567 -22.10 -18.21 11.19
CA ASP A 567 -22.86 -16.99 11.46
C ASP A 567 -22.41 -15.86 10.54
N GLU A 568 -21.10 -15.64 10.44
CA GLU A 568 -20.49 -14.66 9.54
C GLU A 568 -20.90 -14.93 8.09
N PHE A 569 -20.81 -16.18 7.63
CA PHE A 569 -21.20 -16.54 6.26
C PHE A 569 -22.70 -16.31 6.02
N ARG A 570 -23.56 -16.61 6.99
CA ARG A 570 -25.01 -16.31 6.90
C ARG A 570 -25.27 -14.81 6.84
N ALA A 571 -24.51 -13.99 7.56
CA ALA A 571 -24.66 -12.54 7.52
C ALA A 571 -24.37 -12.00 6.12
N ILE A 572 -23.23 -12.38 5.53
CA ILE A 572 -22.84 -11.95 4.17
C ILE A 572 -23.86 -12.38 3.11
N LEU A 573 -24.34 -13.62 3.18
CA LEU A 573 -25.31 -14.13 2.21
C LEU A 573 -26.70 -13.46 2.32
N LYS A 574 -27.02 -12.79 3.43
CA LYS A 574 -28.25 -11.99 3.56
C LYS A 574 -28.13 -10.61 2.93
N GLU A 575 -26.91 -10.12 2.72
CA GLU A 575 -26.63 -8.86 2.02
C GLU A 575 -26.78 -9.03 0.48
N ARG A 576 -26.94 -10.27 -0.02
CA ARG A 576 -27.16 -10.63 -1.43
C ARG A 576 -28.58 -11.10 -1.70
#